data_AF-A0A2I0NCF2-F1
#
_entry.id   AF-A0A2I0NCF2-F1
#
_cell.length_a   1.000
_cell.length_b   1.000
_cell.length_c   1.000
_cell.angle_alpha   90.00
_cell.angle_beta   90.00
_cell.angle_gamma   90.00
#
_symmetry.space_group_name_H-M   'P 1'
#
loop_
_entity.id
_entity.type
_entity.pdbx_description
1 polymer ?
#
loop_
_entity_poly.entity_id
_entity_poly.type
_entity_poly.pdbx_seq_one_letter_code
_entity_poly.pdbx_strand_id
1 'polypeptide(L)'
;MKKLIGLILLSCLSLLPSPASPSKPFSPWKTPAQKATRPVAPQDGDLIFQHSRSPLSRAIQLATRSPYSHCGLIYRRRGAVFVLEAIQPVSLTPLKDWIKRGKNGHYVLMRLKDSSKVLTPEIWQKM
;
A
#
# COMPACT_ATOMS: atom_id res chain seq x y z
N MET A 1 52.33 37.00 4.22
CA MET A 1 51.71 36.33 3.06
C MET A 1 52.16 34.87 3.02
N LYS A 2 51.19 33.92 2.97
CA LYS A 2 51.35 32.50 2.63
C LYS A 2 52.24 31.72 3.63
N LYS A 3 51.71 31.12 4.70
CA LYS A 3 51.22 29.74 4.72
C LYS A 3 50.55 29.48 6.09
N LEU A 4 49.24 29.68 6.20
CA LEU A 4 48.45 29.30 7.39
C LEU A 4 47.10 28.70 6.99
N ILE A 5 47.09 27.94 5.90
CA ILE A 5 45.90 27.26 5.38
C ILE A 5 46.32 25.80 5.16
N GLY A 6 46.24 24.99 6.20
CA GLY A 6 46.69 23.60 6.12
C GLY A 6 46.16 22.65 7.20
N LEU A 7 45.30 23.11 8.11
CA LEU A 7 44.91 22.27 9.25
C LEU A 7 43.46 22.47 9.76
N ILE A 8 42.51 22.77 8.88
CA ILE A 8 41.07 22.85 9.26
C ILE A 8 40.15 22.00 8.36
N LEU A 9 40.67 21.31 7.34
CA LEU A 9 39.84 20.47 6.45
C LEU A 9 39.87 18.96 6.75
N LEU A 10 40.63 18.51 7.75
CA LEU A 10 40.82 17.08 8.04
C LEU A 10 40.22 16.61 9.39
N SER A 11 39.41 17.41 10.08
CA SER A 11 38.75 17.01 11.34
C SER A 11 37.23 16.82 11.24
N CYS A 12 36.61 17.12 10.09
CA CYS A 12 35.16 16.97 9.91
C CYS A 12 34.75 15.66 9.22
N LEU A 13 35.71 14.78 8.86
CA LEU A 13 35.42 13.54 8.13
C LEU A 13 35.10 12.33 9.04
N SER A 14 35.12 12.47 10.37
CA SER A 14 34.85 11.37 11.32
C SER A 14 33.44 11.37 11.91
N LEU A 15 32.54 12.25 11.46
CA LEU A 15 31.13 12.24 11.86
C LEU A 15 30.24 11.71 10.71
N LEU A 16 30.69 10.65 10.04
CA LEU A 16 29.77 9.86 9.22
C LEU A 16 28.77 9.21 10.17
N PRO A 17 27.46 9.56 10.13
CA PRO A 17 26.47 8.82 10.87
C PRO A 17 26.60 7.35 10.46
N SER A 18 26.78 6.46 11.44
CA SER A 18 26.73 5.02 11.19
C SER A 18 25.50 4.73 10.34
N PRO A 19 25.62 3.91 9.28
CA PRO A 19 24.44 3.50 8.52
C PRO A 19 23.46 2.94 9.55
N ALA A 20 22.29 3.57 9.65
CA ALA A 20 21.26 3.17 10.59
C ALA A 20 21.13 1.65 10.49
N SER A 21 21.45 0.96 11.59
CA SER A 21 21.41 -0.51 11.66
C SER A 21 20.11 -0.93 11.01
N PRO A 22 20.13 -1.84 10.01
CA PRO A 22 18.91 -2.27 9.35
C PRO A 22 17.96 -2.70 10.46
N SER A 23 16.89 -1.92 10.65
CA SER A 23 15.83 -2.30 11.57
C SER A 23 15.48 -3.75 11.23
N LYS A 24 15.40 -4.60 12.26
CA LYS A 24 15.11 -6.03 12.09
C LYS A 24 14.02 -6.15 11.03
N PRO A 25 14.19 -6.98 9.98
CA PRO A 25 13.16 -7.14 8.97
C PRO A 25 11.87 -7.41 9.70
N PHE A 26 10.85 -6.60 9.40
CA PHE A 26 9.53 -6.75 9.98
C PHE A 26 9.15 -8.23 9.89
N SER A 27 9.00 -8.87 11.06
CA SER A 27 8.51 -10.23 11.12
C SER A 27 7.18 -10.21 10.41
N PRO A 28 6.99 -10.98 9.32
CA PRO A 28 5.70 -11.04 8.67
C PRO A 28 4.71 -11.39 9.78
N TRP A 29 3.70 -10.53 9.97
CA TRP A 29 2.55 -10.85 10.80
C TRP A 29 2.24 -12.31 10.57
N LYS A 30 2.15 -13.14 11.62
CA LYS A 30 1.82 -14.57 11.48
C LYS A 30 0.64 -14.62 10.53
N THR A 31 0.91 -14.96 9.27
CA THR A 31 -0.13 -14.97 8.26
C THR A 31 -1.04 -16.05 8.79
N PRO A 32 -2.31 -15.74 9.14
CA PRO A 32 -3.23 -16.80 9.50
C PRO A 32 -3.09 -17.82 8.39
N ALA A 33 -2.74 -19.07 8.74
CA ALA A 33 -2.46 -20.11 7.76
C ALA A 33 -3.50 -19.98 6.66
N GLN A 34 -3.06 -19.73 5.42
CA GLN A 34 -3.96 -19.45 4.30
C GLN A 34 -4.85 -20.67 4.13
N LYS A 35 -6.00 -20.67 4.79
CA LYS A 35 -7.05 -21.64 4.55
C LYS A 35 -7.44 -21.37 3.11
N ALA A 36 -7.19 -22.32 2.23
CA ALA A 36 -7.39 -22.17 0.78
C ALA A 36 -8.77 -21.55 0.53
N THR A 37 -8.79 -20.24 0.34
CA THR A 37 -10.01 -19.49 0.15
C THR A 37 -10.38 -19.67 -1.30
N ARG A 38 -11.59 -20.18 -1.55
CA ARG A 38 -12.16 -20.21 -2.89
C ARG A 38 -12.00 -18.82 -3.52
N PRO A 39 -11.67 -18.70 -4.82
CA PRO A 39 -11.60 -17.41 -5.48
C PRO A 39 -12.90 -16.64 -5.24
N VAL A 40 -12.83 -15.58 -4.43
CA VAL A 40 -13.98 -14.72 -4.17
C VAL A 40 -14.06 -13.72 -5.31
N ALA A 41 -15.14 -13.76 -6.08
CA ALA A 41 -15.38 -12.77 -7.11
C ALA A 41 -15.49 -11.37 -6.45
N PRO A 42 -14.78 -10.34 -6.95
CA PRO A 42 -14.88 -8.98 -6.44
C PRO A 42 -16.31 -8.45 -6.52
N GLN A 43 -16.82 -7.84 -5.46
CA GLN A 43 -18.16 -7.23 -5.39
C GLN A 43 -18.05 -5.74 -5.07
N ASP A 44 -19.07 -4.98 -5.45
CA ASP A 44 -19.16 -3.57 -5.08
C ASP A 44 -19.07 -3.41 -3.57
N GLY A 45 -18.24 -2.46 -3.15
CA GLY A 45 -17.98 -2.21 -1.73
C GLY A 45 -16.86 -3.04 -1.12
N ASP A 46 -16.27 -4.00 -1.84
CA ASP A 46 -15.07 -4.68 -1.36
C ASP A 46 -13.90 -3.70 -1.26
N LEU A 47 -13.15 -3.75 -0.17
CA LEU A 47 -11.87 -3.07 -0.05
C LEU A 47 -10.77 -3.94 -0.64
N ILE A 48 -9.89 -3.33 -1.44
CA ILE A 48 -8.73 -4.00 -2.02
C ILE A 48 -7.44 -3.36 -1.52
N PHE A 49 -6.46 -4.18 -1.16
CA PHE A 49 -5.17 -3.76 -0.61
C PHE A 49 -4.01 -4.36 -1.41
N GLN A 50 -2.94 -3.59 -1.60
CA GLN A 50 -1.71 -4.08 -2.23
C GLN A 50 -0.44 -3.44 -1.66
N HIS A 51 0.69 -4.09 -1.95
CA HIS A 51 2.02 -3.50 -1.83
C HIS A 51 2.30 -2.68 -3.10
N SER A 52 2.17 -1.35 -3.03
CA SER A 52 2.43 -0.47 -4.17
C SER A 52 3.92 -0.39 -4.51
N ARG A 53 4.25 -0.20 -5.79
CA ARG A 53 5.63 0.06 -6.22
C ARG A 53 6.02 1.55 -6.18
N SER A 54 5.20 2.42 -5.57
CA SER A 54 5.49 3.85 -5.48
C SER A 54 6.68 4.15 -4.54
N PRO A 55 7.40 5.27 -4.74
CA PRO A 55 8.53 5.65 -3.88
C PRO A 55 8.16 5.76 -2.39
N LEU A 56 6.94 6.20 -2.10
CA LEU A 56 6.43 6.37 -0.73
C LEU A 56 5.99 5.06 -0.07
N SER A 57 5.88 3.97 -0.83
CA SER A 57 5.36 2.69 -0.31
C SER A 57 6.14 2.20 0.92
N ARG A 58 7.47 2.29 0.89
CA ARG A 58 8.31 1.81 1.99
C ARG A 58 8.08 2.60 3.27
N ALA A 59 7.92 3.92 3.16
CA ALA A 59 7.63 4.79 4.30
C ALA A 59 6.28 4.43 4.95
N ILE A 60 5.25 4.22 4.13
CA ILE A 60 3.91 3.81 4.62
C ILE A 60 3.98 2.46 5.35
N GLN A 61 4.66 1.48 4.77
CA GLN A 61 4.79 0.15 5.40
C GLN A 61 5.49 0.22 6.76
N LEU A 62 6.55 1.03 6.86
CA LEU A 62 7.29 1.21 8.12
C LEU A 62 6.46 1.95 9.17
N ALA A 63 5.78 3.03 8.78
CA ALA A 63 4.97 3.84 9.68
C ALA A 63 3.74 3.08 10.21
N THR A 64 3.11 2.27 9.36
CA THR A 64 1.86 1.54 9.69
C THR A 64 2.10 0.13 10.22
N ARG A 65 3.33 -0.39 10.14
CA ARG A 65 3.67 -1.79 10.43
C ARG A 65 2.79 -2.78 9.65
N SER A 66 2.43 -2.40 8.42
CA SER A 66 1.59 -3.18 7.50
C SER A 66 2.36 -3.48 6.22
N PRO A 67 2.17 -4.65 5.58
CA PRO A 67 2.72 -4.92 4.26
C PRO A 67 1.99 -4.16 3.14
N TYR A 68 0.78 -3.65 3.40
CA TYR A 68 -0.02 -2.94 2.40
C TYR A 68 0.24 -1.45 2.48
N SER A 69 0.43 -0.83 1.33
CA SER A 69 0.78 0.60 1.23
C SER A 69 -0.15 1.37 0.29
N HIS A 70 -1.14 0.71 -0.28
CA HIS A 70 -2.15 1.31 -1.14
C HIS A 70 -3.44 0.51 -1.06
N CYS A 71 -4.57 1.21 -1.21
CA CYS A 71 -5.89 0.59 -1.17
C CYS A 71 -6.85 1.30 -2.13
N GLY A 72 -8.02 0.70 -2.29
CA GLY A 72 -9.16 1.29 -2.97
C GLY A 72 -10.43 0.50 -2.71
N LEU A 73 -11.51 0.90 -3.39
CA LEU A 73 -12.82 0.26 -3.31
C LEU A 73 -13.15 -0.39 -4.66
N ILE A 74 -13.60 -1.63 -4.65
CA ILE A 74 -14.13 -2.29 -5.85
C ILE A 74 -15.44 -1.60 -6.26
N TYR A 75 -15.50 -1.23 -7.54
CA TYR A 75 -16.63 -0.56 -8.14
C TYR A 75 -16.89 -1.09 -9.56
N ARG A 76 -18.09 -1.60 -9.80
CA ARG A 76 -18.55 -2.16 -11.06
C ARG A 76 -19.34 -1.09 -11.81
N ARG A 77 -18.97 -0.85 -13.06
CA ARG A 77 -19.65 0.10 -13.94
C ARG A 77 -19.72 -0.44 -15.34
N ARG A 78 -20.93 -0.49 -15.92
CA ARG A 78 -21.17 -0.93 -17.31
C ARG A 78 -20.53 -2.30 -17.64
N GLY A 79 -20.64 -3.26 -16.71
CA GLY A 79 -20.10 -4.62 -16.88
C GLY A 79 -18.59 -4.77 -16.67
N ALA A 80 -17.86 -3.68 -16.36
CA ALA A 80 -16.44 -3.72 -16.05
C ALA A 80 -16.17 -3.48 -14.56
N VAL A 81 -15.07 -4.04 -14.06
CA VAL A 81 -14.64 -3.93 -12.66
C VAL A 81 -13.49 -2.93 -12.55
N PHE A 82 -13.68 -1.92 -11.72
CA PHE A 82 -12.73 -0.86 -11.43
C PHE A 82 -12.36 -0.87 -9.96
N VAL A 83 -11.27 -0.17 -9.66
CA VAL A 83 -10.91 0.26 -8.32
C VAL A 83 -11.06 1.77 -8.27
N LEU A 84 -11.93 2.26 -7.39
CA LEU A 84 -11.98 3.67 -7.00
C LEU A 84 -10.84 3.93 -6.01
N GLU A 85 -9.91 4.80 -6.38
CA GLU A 85 -8.69 5.06 -5.59
C GLU A 85 -8.31 6.54 -5.58
N ALA A 86 -7.62 6.96 -4.51
CA ALA A 86 -7.11 8.32 -4.35
C ALA A 86 -5.62 8.39 -4.73
N ILE A 87 -5.33 8.50 -6.03
CA ILE A 87 -3.96 8.62 -6.58
C ILE A 87 -3.65 10.02 -7.16
N GLN A 88 -4.53 10.99 -6.90
CA GLN A 88 -4.53 12.35 -7.41
C GLN A 88 -4.69 12.46 -8.95
N PRO A 89 -5.91 12.76 -9.44
CA PRO A 89 -7.17 12.90 -8.69
C PRO A 89 -7.71 11.54 -8.23
N VAL A 90 -8.82 11.56 -7.50
CA VAL A 90 -9.62 10.34 -7.27
C VAL A 90 -10.05 9.79 -8.63
N SER A 91 -9.76 8.52 -8.88
CA SER A 91 -9.84 7.92 -10.22
C SER A 91 -10.45 6.52 -10.18
N LEU A 92 -11.07 6.12 -11.29
CA LEU A 92 -11.49 4.75 -11.56
C LEU A 92 -10.42 4.05 -12.41
N THR A 93 -9.72 3.08 -11.84
CA THR A 93 -8.69 2.31 -12.54
C THR A 93 -9.21 0.91 -12.83
N PRO A 94 -9.08 0.38 -14.07
CA PRO A 94 -9.44 -1.00 -14.36
C PRO A 94 -8.73 -1.96 -13.41
N LEU A 95 -9.45 -2.95 -12.86
CA LEU A 95 -8.91 -3.85 -11.82
C LEU A 95 -7.59 -4.52 -12.24
N LYS A 96 -7.49 -4.93 -13.50
CA LYS A 96 -6.28 -5.54 -14.06
C LYS A 96 -5.07 -4.59 -14.00
N ASP A 97 -5.28 -3.33 -14.34
CA ASP A 97 -4.22 -2.31 -14.33
C ASP A 97 -3.83 -1.93 -12.90
N TRP A 98 -4.81 -1.87 -11.99
CA TRP A 98 -4.58 -1.65 -10.58
C TRP A 98 -3.68 -2.75 -9.98
N ILE A 99 -4.01 -4.02 -10.23
CA ILE A 99 -3.24 -5.19 -9.78
C ILE A 99 -1.82 -5.18 -10.38
N LYS A 100 -1.67 -4.82 -11.66
CA LYS A 100 -0.37 -4.75 -12.33
C LYS A 100 0.59 -3.74 -11.68
N ARG A 101 0.09 -2.69 -11.05
CA ARG A 101 0.90 -1.70 -10.31
C ARG A 101 1.38 -2.22 -8.95
N GLY A 102 0.77 -3.28 -8.44
CA GLY A 102 1.16 -3.97 -7.21
C GLY A 102 2.40 -4.85 -7.39
N LYS A 103 3.17 -5.01 -6.33
CA LYS A 103 4.30 -5.93 -6.29
C LYS A 103 3.81 -7.36 -6.53
N ASN A 104 4.36 -8.01 -7.56
CA ASN A 104 4.05 -9.39 -7.97
C ASN A 104 2.57 -9.65 -8.30
N GLY A 105 1.77 -8.59 -8.53
CA GLY A 105 0.31 -8.71 -8.71
C GLY A 105 -0.42 -9.24 -7.47
N HIS A 106 0.22 -9.24 -6.30
CA HIS A 106 -0.42 -9.70 -5.07
C HIS A 106 -1.37 -8.63 -4.52
N TYR A 107 -2.57 -9.05 -4.16
CA TYR A 107 -3.58 -8.21 -3.51
C TYR A 107 -4.39 -9.01 -2.49
N VAL A 108 -5.07 -8.30 -1.60
CA VAL A 108 -6.07 -8.86 -0.69
C VAL A 108 -7.39 -8.14 -0.88
N LEU A 109 -8.47 -8.90 -0.97
CA LEU A 109 -9.84 -8.40 -0.92
C LEU A 109 -10.39 -8.59 0.49
N MET A 110 -11.03 -7.55 1.02
CA MET A 110 -11.73 -7.56 2.30
C MET A 110 -13.16 -7.09 2.08
N ARG A 111 -14.11 -7.90 2.54
CA ARG A 111 -15.54 -7.57 2.49
C ARG A 111 -16.03 -7.23 3.88
N LEU A 112 -16.91 -6.23 3.96
CA LEU A 112 -17.61 -5.89 5.19
C LEU A 112 -18.35 -7.14 5.72
N LYS A 113 -18.21 -7.42 7.01
CA LYS A 113 -18.95 -8.51 7.65
C LYS A 113 -20.44 -8.23 7.55
N ASP A 114 -21.23 -9.25 7.19
CA ASP A 114 -22.67 -9.12 6.98
C ASP A 114 -23.05 -8.05 5.92
N SER A 115 -22.20 -7.86 4.89
CA SER A 115 -22.39 -6.81 3.87
C SER A 115 -23.78 -6.81 3.22
N SER A 116 -24.41 -7.97 3.01
CA SER A 116 -25.76 -8.06 2.44
C SER A 116 -26.86 -7.51 3.35
N LYS A 117 -26.61 -7.45 4.67
CA LYS A 117 -27.53 -6.86 5.64
C LYS A 117 -27.25 -5.38 5.86
N VAL A 118 -25.98 -4.98 5.80
CA VAL A 118 -25.55 -3.60 6.07
C VAL A 118 -25.68 -2.73 4.82
N LEU A 119 -25.30 -3.21 3.64
CA LEU A 119 -25.31 -2.43 2.39
C LEU A 119 -26.64 -2.66 1.66
N THR A 120 -27.72 -2.17 2.26
CA THR A 120 -29.07 -2.24 1.68
C THR A 120 -29.20 -1.31 0.46
N PRO A 121 -30.18 -1.53 -0.43
CA PRO A 121 -30.41 -0.65 -1.57
C PRO A 121 -30.56 0.83 -1.19
N GLU A 122 -31.19 1.12 -0.06
CA GLU A 122 -31.39 2.49 0.44
C GLU A 122 -30.08 3.15 0.88
N ILE A 123 -29.13 2.36 1.40
CA ILE A 123 -27.79 2.86 1.76
C ILE A 123 -26.99 3.15 0.49
N TRP A 124 -27.05 2.26 -0.51
CA TRP A 124 -26.40 2.49 -1.80
C TRP A 124 -26.89 3.75 -2.52
N GLN A 125 -28.16 4.10 -2.38
CA GLN A 125 -28.72 5.32 -2.97
C GLN A 125 -28.22 6.62 -2.30
N LYS A 126 -27.68 6.53 -1.08
CA LYS A 126 -27.16 7.69 -0.32
C LYS A 126 -25.68 7.95 -0.56
N MET A 127 -24.97 7.03 -1.22
CA MET A 127 -23.54 7.12 -1.53
C MET A 127 -23.33 7.66 -2.94
#